data_AF-A0A147DBN7-F1
#
_entry.id   AF-A0A147DBN7-F1
#
_cell.length_a   1.000
_cell.length_b   1.000
_cell.length_c   1.000
_cell.angle_alpha   90.00
_cell.angle_beta   90.00
_cell.angle_gamma   90.00
#
_symmetry.space_group_name_H-M   'P 1'
#
loop_
_entity.id
_entity.type
_entity.pdbx_description
1 polymer ?
#
loop_
_entity_poly.entity_id
_entity_poly.type
_entity_poly.pdbx_seq_one_letter_code
_entity_poly.pdbx_strand_id
1 'polypeptide(L)'
;MAWREGRPRFVPSASLRKLGFKGESLIHPDGTWFTAGEALDWSNRMADKIAAKRTELLKAANRKRPKGTAPLRHAPAVYTLANLFEDWQKSPRWIGGEASGKRQVRPYAENTRNDYRWKMAAIENFDHELYHSAVDALDGTIVYGLYEELWETKGLATARGCIATLSAAISWGLKRGKVRLAGNPAKSIGMQTPDLVVRFGEREEIAALIAAADAMGRPEIGDMVTLGVWTGQRQNDRLVMVDDAGGLVRGRRMLRQSKTGAIVAVLQSPELERRLSAAKARRQAAEINSPFVVIDEQTRAPWTTHHYRHTFADVRALAAAGLLVGEKVEDAIARKTPPASEPTIGHLWKLKPCPSVATFRDKNLRSTAVVWMALGGATIPEIISVTGHTAASANTILKHYLARHPEMADAAIGKMVAWFDSGEGTGAIR
;
A
#
# COMPACT_ATOMS: atom_id res chain seq x y z
N MET A 1 23.75 -15.41 -38.74
CA MET A 1 23.97 -14.68 -40.01
C MET A 1 22.64 -14.44 -40.69
N ALA A 2 22.58 -13.48 -41.60
CA ALA A 2 21.42 -13.25 -42.47
C ALA A 2 21.86 -13.30 -43.93
N TRP A 3 21.04 -13.92 -44.78
CA TRP A 3 21.22 -13.92 -46.22
C TRP A 3 20.17 -13.00 -46.84
N ARG A 4 20.59 -12.09 -47.72
CA ARG A 4 19.67 -11.26 -48.52
C ARG A 4 20.09 -11.38 -49.97
N GLU A 5 19.19 -11.86 -50.84
CA GLU A 5 19.46 -12.03 -52.27
C GLU A 5 20.75 -12.83 -52.55
N GLY A 6 20.98 -13.91 -51.78
CA GLY A 6 22.17 -14.76 -51.91
C GLY A 6 23.46 -14.16 -51.31
N ARG A 7 23.40 -12.97 -50.69
CA ARG A 7 24.57 -12.28 -50.12
C ARG A 7 24.63 -12.46 -48.60
N PRO A 8 25.66 -13.12 -48.05
CA PRO A 8 25.78 -13.35 -46.61
C PRO A 8 26.23 -12.10 -45.86
N ARG A 9 25.56 -11.81 -44.74
CA ARG A 9 25.89 -10.70 -43.84
C ARG A 9 25.83 -11.12 -42.38
N PHE A 10 26.75 -10.58 -41.59
CA PHE A 10 26.68 -10.66 -40.14
C PHE A 10 25.83 -9.51 -39.59
N VAL A 11 24.76 -9.87 -38.90
CA VAL A 11 23.86 -8.92 -38.24
C VAL A 11 23.82 -9.27 -36.75
N PRO A 12 24.59 -8.57 -35.90
CA PRO A 12 24.63 -8.86 -34.48
C PRO A 12 23.32 -8.45 -33.79
N SER A 13 22.84 -9.32 -32.90
CA SER A 13 21.75 -9.01 -31.98
C SER A 13 22.12 -7.83 -31.06
N ALA A 14 21.13 -7.25 -30.37
CA ALA A 14 21.39 -6.17 -29.40
C ALA A 14 22.40 -6.58 -28.30
N SER A 15 22.42 -7.87 -27.92
CA SER A 15 23.38 -8.42 -26.97
C SER A 15 24.80 -8.53 -27.53
N LEU A 16 24.97 -8.94 -28.80
CA LEU A 16 26.29 -8.99 -29.45
C LEU A 16 26.85 -7.59 -29.74
N ARG A 17 25.99 -6.62 -30.04
CA ARG A 17 26.40 -5.20 -30.18
C ARG A 17 26.93 -4.61 -28.88
N LYS A 18 26.31 -4.92 -27.74
CA LYS A 18 26.82 -4.54 -26.41
C LYS A 18 28.16 -5.19 -26.07
N LEU A 19 28.46 -6.34 -26.66
CA LEU A 19 29.77 -7.01 -26.56
C LEU A 19 30.83 -6.43 -27.51
N GLY A 20 30.49 -5.39 -28.30
CA GLY A 20 31.40 -4.68 -29.20
C GLY A 20 31.40 -5.19 -30.65
N PHE A 21 30.58 -6.19 -30.99
CA PHE A 21 30.52 -6.73 -32.35
C PHE A 21 29.65 -5.86 -33.25
N LYS A 22 30.18 -5.46 -34.41
CA LYS A 22 29.49 -4.66 -35.43
C LYS A 22 28.99 -5.56 -36.56
N GLY A 23 27.94 -5.14 -37.25
CA GLY A 23 27.46 -5.85 -38.44
C GLY A 23 28.37 -5.58 -39.62
N GLU A 24 28.64 -6.60 -40.43
CA GLU A 24 29.49 -6.51 -41.61
C GLU A 24 29.00 -7.43 -42.73
N SER A 25 29.29 -7.04 -43.97
CA SER A 25 29.03 -7.84 -45.16
C SER A 25 30.19 -8.81 -45.37
N LEU A 26 29.90 -10.07 -45.69
CA LEU A 26 30.94 -11.09 -45.88
C LEU A 26 31.36 -11.14 -47.36
N ILE A 27 32.37 -10.36 -47.69
CA ILE A 27 32.91 -10.15 -49.03
C ILE A 27 34.43 -10.30 -48.97
N HIS A 28 35.03 -10.96 -49.97
CA HIS A 28 36.47 -11.06 -50.16
C HIS A 28 37.07 -9.71 -50.60
N PRO A 29 38.38 -9.48 -50.42
CA PRO A 29 39.04 -8.24 -50.84
C PRO A 29 38.93 -7.92 -52.34
N ASP A 30 38.71 -8.94 -53.18
CA ASP A 30 38.50 -8.83 -54.62
C ASP A 30 37.06 -8.47 -55.01
N GLY A 31 36.17 -8.29 -54.03
CA GLY A 31 34.76 -7.94 -54.24
C GLY A 31 33.80 -9.12 -54.42
N THR A 32 34.30 -10.36 -54.39
CA THR A 32 33.45 -11.56 -54.49
C THR A 32 32.78 -11.88 -53.14
N TRP A 33 31.52 -12.36 -53.16
CA TRP A 33 30.78 -12.71 -51.93
C TRP A 33 31.17 -14.11 -51.44
N PHE A 34 31.13 -14.30 -50.12
CA PHE A 34 31.41 -15.62 -49.54
C PHE A 34 30.40 -16.66 -50.03
N THR A 35 30.88 -17.85 -50.34
CA THR A 35 30.06 -19.04 -50.57
C THR A 35 29.38 -19.50 -49.28
N ALA A 36 28.40 -20.41 -49.37
CA ALA A 36 27.73 -20.97 -48.20
C ALA A 36 28.71 -21.67 -47.23
N GLY A 37 29.72 -22.37 -47.75
CA GLY A 37 30.76 -23.02 -46.96
C GLY A 37 31.66 -22.00 -46.25
N GLU A 38 32.17 -21.00 -46.97
CA GLU A 38 33.02 -19.95 -46.39
C GLU A 38 32.28 -19.09 -45.36
N ALA A 39 30.99 -18.83 -45.59
CA ALA A 39 30.13 -18.16 -44.63
C ALA A 39 29.99 -19.00 -43.36
N LEU A 40 29.78 -20.32 -43.47
CA LEU A 40 29.69 -21.22 -42.32
C LEU A 40 31.00 -21.22 -41.50
N ASP A 41 32.15 -21.33 -42.17
CA ASP A 41 33.46 -21.28 -41.51
C ASP A 41 33.70 -19.94 -40.82
N TRP A 42 33.31 -18.83 -41.46
CA TRP A 42 33.33 -17.52 -40.85
C TRP A 42 32.40 -17.45 -39.62
N SER A 43 31.22 -18.07 -39.68
CA SER A 43 30.27 -18.17 -38.55
C SER A 43 30.91 -18.85 -37.35
N ASN A 44 31.60 -19.96 -37.58
CA ASN A 44 32.23 -20.76 -36.54
C ASN A 44 33.38 -19.97 -35.90
N ARG A 45 34.25 -19.36 -36.72
CA ARG A 45 35.31 -18.46 -36.22
C ARG A 45 34.75 -17.27 -35.43
N MET A 46 33.61 -16.72 -35.85
CA MET A 46 32.97 -15.62 -35.13
C MET A 46 32.33 -16.08 -33.82
N ALA A 47 31.76 -17.30 -33.78
CA ALA A 47 31.27 -17.91 -32.56
C ALA A 47 32.40 -18.11 -31.53
N ASP A 48 33.58 -18.56 -31.97
CA ASP A 48 34.77 -18.70 -31.13
C ASP A 48 35.24 -17.36 -30.58
N LYS A 49 35.27 -16.31 -31.42
CA LYS A 49 35.58 -14.94 -30.98
C LYS A 49 34.59 -14.42 -29.93
N ILE A 50 33.30 -14.69 -30.11
CA ILE A 50 32.25 -14.33 -29.15
C ILE A 50 32.44 -15.10 -27.83
N ALA A 51 32.76 -16.40 -27.90
CA ALA A 51 33.02 -17.24 -26.73
C ALA A 51 34.27 -16.76 -25.95
N ALA A 52 35.35 -16.44 -26.65
CA ALA A 52 36.57 -15.89 -26.05
C ALA A 52 36.29 -14.55 -25.34
N LYS A 53 35.55 -13.64 -25.99
CA LYS A 53 35.18 -12.34 -25.41
C LYS A 53 34.32 -12.49 -24.16
N ARG A 54 33.42 -13.47 -24.15
CA ARG A 54 32.63 -13.83 -22.96
C ARG A 54 33.53 -14.32 -21.82
N THR A 55 34.44 -15.25 -22.09
CA THR A 55 35.39 -15.77 -21.08
C THR A 55 36.27 -14.67 -20.48
N GLU A 56 36.73 -13.71 -21.30
CA GLU A 56 37.51 -12.55 -20.85
C GLU A 56 36.71 -11.67 -19.88
N LEU A 57 35.47 -11.32 -20.25
CA LEU A 57 34.57 -10.51 -19.41
C LEU A 57 34.21 -11.23 -18.11
N LEU A 58 34.02 -12.54 -18.14
CA LEU A 58 33.77 -13.36 -16.96
C LEU A 58 34.96 -13.36 -15.99
N LYS A 59 36.19 -13.48 -16.50
CA LYS A 59 37.42 -13.39 -15.69
C LYS A 59 37.57 -11.99 -15.07
N ALA A 60 37.33 -10.94 -15.84
CA ALA A 60 37.38 -9.56 -15.35
C ALA A 60 36.32 -9.27 -14.27
N ALA A 61 35.11 -9.82 -14.42
CA ALA A 61 34.04 -9.70 -13.45
C ALA A 61 34.37 -10.44 -12.15
N ASN A 62 34.86 -11.68 -12.23
CA ASN A 62 35.25 -12.45 -11.04
C ASN A 62 36.44 -11.82 -10.28
N ARG A 63 37.37 -11.15 -10.97
CA ARG A 63 38.52 -10.46 -10.35
C ARG A 63 38.11 -9.27 -9.47
N LYS A 64 36.97 -8.64 -9.75
CA LYS A 64 36.45 -7.48 -9.02
C LYS A 64 35.56 -7.87 -7.83
N ARG A 65 35.39 -9.16 -7.54
CA ARG A 65 34.48 -9.64 -6.50
C ARG A 65 35.15 -9.73 -5.12
N PRO A 66 34.38 -9.54 -4.02
CA PRO A 66 34.88 -9.72 -2.67
C PRO A 66 35.41 -11.14 -2.43
N LYS A 67 36.50 -11.25 -1.66
CA LYS A 67 37.14 -12.52 -1.32
C LYS A 67 36.16 -13.37 -0.48
N GLY A 68 35.87 -14.58 -0.95
CA GLY A 68 34.93 -15.51 -0.30
C GLY A 68 33.61 -15.76 -1.04
N THR A 69 33.35 -15.05 -2.15
CA THR A 69 32.14 -15.28 -2.97
C THR A 69 32.37 -16.30 -4.10
N ALA A 70 31.42 -17.21 -4.33
CA ALA A 70 31.53 -18.27 -5.34
C ALA A 70 31.60 -17.69 -6.77
N PRO A 71 32.51 -18.17 -7.65
CA PRO A 71 32.78 -17.54 -8.95
C PRO A 71 31.61 -17.67 -9.94
N LEU A 72 31.39 -16.62 -10.74
CA LEU A 72 30.41 -16.61 -11.83
C LEU A 72 30.83 -17.65 -12.88
N ARG A 73 29.87 -18.44 -13.36
CA ARG A 73 30.08 -19.55 -14.31
C ARG A 73 29.83 -19.18 -15.78
N HIS A 74 29.16 -18.05 -16.07
CA HIS A 74 28.92 -17.54 -17.43
C HIS A 74 29.07 -16.01 -17.54
N ALA A 75 29.48 -15.52 -18.71
CA ALA A 75 29.47 -14.08 -19.02
C ALA A 75 28.02 -13.60 -19.25
N PRO A 76 27.61 -12.42 -18.75
CA PRO A 76 26.21 -12.04 -18.73
C PRO A 76 25.62 -11.81 -20.14
N ALA A 77 24.77 -12.75 -20.57
CA ALA A 77 23.79 -12.61 -21.65
C ALA A 77 22.42 -13.24 -21.26
N VAL A 78 22.12 -13.29 -19.96
CA VAL A 78 20.86 -13.80 -19.40
C VAL A 78 19.98 -12.59 -19.07
N TYR A 79 18.70 -12.60 -19.49
CA TYR A 79 17.75 -11.59 -19.04
C TYR A 79 17.27 -11.98 -17.63
N THR A 80 17.79 -11.27 -16.63
CA THR A 80 17.59 -11.64 -15.23
C THR A 80 16.35 -10.98 -14.61
N LEU A 81 15.94 -11.46 -13.43
CA LEU A 81 14.87 -10.81 -12.67
C LEU A 81 15.22 -9.36 -12.31
N ALA A 82 16.48 -9.09 -11.96
CA ALA A 82 16.99 -7.72 -11.81
C ALA A 82 16.81 -6.87 -13.08
N ASN A 83 17.13 -7.40 -14.27
CA ASN A 83 16.91 -6.67 -15.53
C ASN A 83 15.43 -6.41 -15.81
N LEU A 84 14.56 -7.37 -15.48
CA LEU A 84 13.11 -7.22 -15.60
C LEU A 84 12.60 -6.08 -14.71
N PHE A 85 13.01 -6.02 -13.45
CA PHE A 85 12.61 -4.95 -12.55
C PHE A 85 13.14 -3.59 -12.99
N GLU A 86 14.41 -3.50 -13.39
CA GLU A 86 14.99 -2.25 -13.91
C GLU A 86 14.23 -1.74 -15.13
N ASP A 87 13.92 -2.64 -16.07
CA ASP A 87 13.17 -2.31 -17.27
C ASP A 87 11.70 -1.95 -16.99
N TRP A 88 11.07 -2.62 -16.02
CA TRP A 88 9.69 -2.31 -15.61
C TRP A 88 9.59 -0.92 -14.97
N GLN A 89 10.60 -0.52 -14.19
CA GLN A 89 10.71 0.83 -13.63
C GLN A 89 10.91 1.92 -14.69
N LYS A 90 11.40 1.56 -15.89
CA LYS A 90 11.50 2.46 -17.04
C LYS A 90 10.23 2.51 -17.88
N SER A 91 9.19 1.75 -17.53
CA SER A 91 7.97 1.69 -18.33
C SER A 91 7.16 2.99 -18.25
N PRO A 92 6.37 3.32 -19.30
CA PRO A 92 5.50 4.51 -19.28
C PRO A 92 4.53 4.54 -18.10
N ARG A 93 4.07 3.37 -17.63
CA ARG A 93 3.20 3.25 -16.45
C ARG A 93 3.93 3.58 -15.13
N TRP A 94 5.25 3.52 -15.10
CA TRP A 94 6.05 3.84 -13.92
C TRP A 94 6.49 5.30 -13.88
N ILE A 95 7.06 5.80 -15.00
CA ILE A 95 7.61 7.16 -15.07
C ILE A 95 6.50 8.20 -15.34
N GLY A 96 5.45 7.81 -16.08
CA GLY A 96 4.52 8.75 -16.69
C GLY A 96 5.05 9.23 -18.04
N GLY A 97 4.17 9.33 -19.04
CA GLY A 97 4.51 9.75 -20.40
C GLY A 97 3.74 9.00 -21.48
N GLU A 98 3.92 9.42 -22.73
CA GLU A 98 3.32 8.76 -23.89
C GLU A 98 3.87 7.34 -24.05
N ALA A 99 2.98 6.34 -24.03
CA ALA A 99 3.41 4.96 -24.23
C ALA A 99 3.76 4.66 -25.69
N SER A 100 3.16 5.40 -26.62
CA SER A 100 3.40 5.53 -28.06
C SER A 100 2.13 6.16 -28.69
N GLY A 101 2.28 7.22 -29.50
CA GLY A 101 1.15 7.92 -30.13
C GLY A 101 0.16 8.51 -29.12
N LYS A 102 -1.15 8.46 -29.42
CA LYS A 102 -2.23 9.04 -28.58
C LYS A 102 -2.51 8.31 -27.26
N ARG A 103 -1.80 7.22 -26.94
CA ARG A 103 -2.08 6.40 -25.74
C ARG A 103 -1.47 7.02 -24.49
N GLN A 104 -2.28 7.79 -23.77
CA GLN A 104 -1.97 8.29 -22.44
C GLN A 104 -2.03 7.16 -21.41
N VAL A 105 -0.95 6.92 -20.66
CA VAL A 105 -0.92 5.94 -19.57
C VAL A 105 -0.80 6.67 -18.24
N ARG A 106 -1.83 6.55 -17.40
CA ARG A 106 -1.79 7.07 -16.04
C ARG A 106 -0.65 6.38 -15.26
N PRO A 107 0.32 7.14 -14.73
CA PRO A 107 1.43 6.58 -13.98
C PRO A 107 0.98 6.01 -12.63
N TYR A 108 1.79 5.12 -12.08
CA TYR A 108 1.65 4.69 -10.69
C TYR A 108 1.82 5.87 -9.74
N ALA A 109 1.02 5.88 -8.68
CA ALA A 109 1.21 6.82 -7.58
C ALA A 109 2.59 6.62 -6.95
N GLU A 110 3.15 7.68 -6.37
CA GLU A 110 4.49 7.63 -5.78
C GLU A 110 4.62 6.58 -4.67
N ASN A 111 3.64 6.52 -3.75
CA ASN A 111 3.62 5.48 -2.72
C ASN A 111 3.59 4.06 -3.30
N THR A 112 2.92 3.84 -4.44
CA THR A 112 2.90 2.54 -5.11
C THR A 112 4.28 2.20 -5.69
N ARG A 113 4.98 3.19 -6.28
CA ARG A 113 6.35 3.00 -6.77
C ARG A 113 7.32 2.68 -5.63
N ASN A 114 7.18 3.37 -4.50
CA ASN A 114 8.02 3.15 -3.32
C ASN A 114 7.76 1.77 -2.69
N ASP A 115 6.50 1.34 -2.59
CA ASP A 115 6.15 -0.02 -2.13
C ASP A 115 6.77 -1.09 -3.04
N TYR A 116 6.62 -0.96 -4.36
CA TYR A 116 7.25 -1.89 -5.29
C TYR A 116 8.78 -1.93 -5.18
N ARG A 117 9.45 -0.78 -5.04
CA ARG A 117 10.91 -0.75 -4.82
C ARG A 117 11.31 -1.47 -3.53
N TRP A 118 10.56 -1.24 -2.46
CA TRP A 118 10.79 -1.91 -1.19
C TRP A 118 10.63 -3.42 -1.32
N LYS A 119 9.60 -3.90 -2.03
CA LYS A 119 9.38 -5.33 -2.30
C LYS A 119 10.46 -5.93 -3.20
N MET A 120 10.94 -5.21 -4.22
CA MET A 120 12.07 -5.64 -5.06
C MET A 120 13.33 -5.82 -4.21
N ALA A 121 13.67 -4.83 -3.38
CA ALA A 121 14.81 -4.90 -2.48
C ALA A 121 14.64 -6.02 -1.42
N ALA A 122 13.40 -6.26 -0.94
CA ALA A 122 13.13 -7.36 -0.02
C ALA A 122 13.36 -8.72 -0.68
N ILE A 123 13.01 -8.90 -1.96
CA ILE A 123 13.31 -10.13 -2.72
C ILE A 123 14.83 -10.27 -2.91
N GLU A 124 15.52 -9.21 -3.35
CA GLU A 124 16.98 -9.21 -3.57
C GLU A 124 17.78 -9.56 -2.32
N ASN A 125 17.41 -8.96 -1.19
CA ASN A 125 18.06 -9.22 0.10
C ASN A 125 17.73 -10.60 0.66
N PHE A 126 16.58 -11.18 0.29
CA PHE A 126 16.17 -12.49 0.76
C PHE A 126 16.84 -13.60 -0.05
N ASP A 127 16.78 -13.51 -1.37
CA ASP A 127 17.37 -14.47 -2.29
C ASP A 127 18.06 -13.74 -3.47
N HIS A 128 19.33 -13.42 -3.24
CA HIS A 128 20.17 -12.73 -4.21
C HIS A 128 20.46 -13.62 -5.44
N GLU A 129 20.53 -14.94 -5.28
CA GLU A 129 20.79 -15.85 -6.40
C GLU A 129 19.58 -15.88 -7.35
N LEU A 130 18.37 -16.03 -6.80
CA LEU A 130 17.13 -15.96 -7.56
C LEU A 130 16.95 -14.59 -8.23
N TYR A 131 17.25 -13.49 -7.53
CA TYR A 131 17.13 -12.13 -8.06
C TYR A 131 18.02 -11.89 -9.30
N HIS A 132 19.16 -12.55 -9.38
CA HIS A 132 20.08 -12.49 -10.51
C HIS A 132 20.00 -13.70 -11.46
N SER A 133 19.08 -14.63 -11.21
CA SER A 133 18.82 -15.77 -12.09
C SER A 133 18.06 -15.35 -13.36
N ALA A 134 18.00 -16.25 -14.36
CA ALA A 134 17.22 -16.05 -15.57
C ALA A 134 15.73 -15.98 -15.24
N VAL A 135 15.01 -14.96 -15.72
CA VAL A 135 13.55 -14.90 -15.53
C VAL A 135 12.87 -16.12 -16.13
N ASP A 136 13.38 -16.58 -17.28
CA ASP A 136 12.83 -17.73 -18.00
C ASP A 136 13.05 -19.07 -17.27
N ALA A 137 13.85 -19.09 -16.20
CA ALA A 137 14.03 -20.27 -15.35
C ALA A 137 13.04 -20.31 -14.16
N LEU A 138 12.24 -19.26 -13.96
CA LEU A 138 11.22 -19.24 -12.90
C LEU A 138 10.06 -20.15 -13.26
N ASP A 139 9.67 -21.01 -12.33
CA ASP A 139 8.45 -21.81 -12.40
C ASP A 139 7.58 -21.60 -11.16
N GLY A 140 6.39 -22.23 -11.15
CA GLY A 140 5.44 -22.10 -10.05
C GLY A 140 5.98 -22.65 -8.73
N THR A 141 6.80 -23.70 -8.76
CA THR A 141 7.39 -24.34 -7.57
C THR A 141 8.41 -23.41 -6.93
N ILE A 142 9.30 -22.81 -7.72
CA ILE A 142 10.29 -21.84 -7.23
C ILE A 142 9.60 -20.63 -6.59
N VAL A 143 8.57 -20.10 -7.25
CA VAL A 143 7.85 -18.93 -6.73
C VAL A 143 7.04 -19.25 -5.48
N TYR A 144 6.46 -20.45 -5.39
CA TYR A 144 5.74 -20.90 -4.20
C TYR A 144 6.70 -21.17 -3.02
N GLY A 145 7.87 -21.77 -3.27
CA GLY A 145 8.92 -21.92 -2.25
C GLY A 145 9.38 -20.57 -1.69
N LEU A 146 9.67 -19.60 -2.57
CA LEU A 146 9.99 -18.22 -2.16
C LEU A 146 8.88 -17.61 -1.29
N TYR A 147 7.62 -17.87 -1.61
CA TYR A 147 6.47 -17.38 -0.84
C TYR A 147 6.44 -17.97 0.58
N GLU A 148 6.62 -19.28 0.72
CA GLU A 148 6.59 -19.96 2.02
C GLU A 148 7.75 -19.51 2.91
N GLU A 149 8.97 -19.47 2.36
CA GLU A 149 10.15 -19.05 3.10
C GLU A 149 10.09 -17.56 3.52
N LEU A 150 9.59 -16.68 2.64
CA LEU A 150 9.35 -15.28 3.00
C LEU A 150 8.25 -15.14 4.07
N TRP A 151 7.23 -15.99 4.04
CA TRP A 151 6.19 -15.96 5.05
C TRP A 151 6.77 -16.37 6.40
N GLU A 152 7.47 -17.50 6.46
CA GLU A 152 8.09 -18.00 7.69
C GLU A 152 9.03 -16.96 8.32
N THR A 153 9.83 -16.27 7.50
CA THR A 153 10.89 -15.37 8.00
C THR A 153 10.46 -13.90 8.17
N LYS A 154 9.56 -13.39 7.32
CA LYS A 154 9.17 -11.94 7.27
C LYS A 154 7.68 -11.70 7.51
N GLY A 155 6.89 -12.75 7.61
CA GLY A 155 5.44 -12.70 7.80
C GLY A 155 4.63 -12.57 6.51
N LEU A 156 3.38 -13.01 6.59
CA LEU A 156 2.45 -13.18 5.47
C LEU A 156 2.29 -11.92 4.59
N ALA A 157 2.18 -10.74 5.21
CA ALA A 157 1.96 -9.49 4.49
C ALA A 157 3.17 -9.11 3.62
N THR A 158 4.39 -9.39 4.08
CA THR A 158 5.61 -9.14 3.32
C THR A 158 5.69 -10.10 2.15
N ALA A 159 5.56 -11.41 2.41
CA ALA A 159 5.58 -12.47 1.40
C ALA A 159 4.59 -12.20 0.26
N ARG A 160 3.30 -11.96 0.58
CA ARG A 160 2.28 -11.64 -0.42
C ARG A 160 2.63 -10.43 -1.27
N GLY A 161 3.15 -9.38 -0.64
CA GLY A 161 3.57 -8.17 -1.35
C GLY A 161 4.73 -8.41 -2.32
N CYS A 162 5.69 -9.26 -1.94
CA CYS A 162 6.82 -9.64 -2.79
C CYS A 162 6.33 -10.42 -4.01
N ILE A 163 5.51 -11.45 -3.80
CA ILE A 163 4.95 -12.25 -4.90
C ILE A 163 4.06 -11.41 -5.81
N ALA A 164 3.23 -10.52 -5.26
CA ALA A 164 2.41 -9.62 -6.07
C ALA A 164 3.27 -8.68 -6.94
N THR A 165 4.39 -8.19 -6.41
CA THR A 165 5.35 -7.35 -7.16
C THR A 165 6.03 -8.13 -8.26
N LEU A 166 6.51 -9.34 -7.96
CA LEU A 166 7.09 -10.28 -8.93
C LEU A 166 6.09 -10.58 -10.06
N SER A 167 4.85 -10.91 -9.69
CA SER A 167 3.76 -11.20 -10.61
C SER A 167 3.42 -10.02 -11.52
N ALA A 168 3.41 -8.79 -10.99
CA ALA A 168 3.18 -7.58 -11.77
C ALA A 168 4.31 -7.34 -12.80
N ALA A 169 5.56 -7.53 -12.39
CA ALA A 169 6.72 -7.38 -13.27
C ALA A 169 6.75 -8.44 -14.39
N ILE A 170 6.54 -9.72 -14.06
CA ILE A 170 6.49 -10.81 -15.06
C ILE A 170 5.33 -10.59 -16.03
N SER A 171 4.15 -10.22 -15.53
CA SER A 171 3.00 -9.89 -16.39
C SER A 171 3.30 -8.75 -17.36
N TRP A 172 4.07 -7.74 -16.92
CA TRP A 172 4.54 -6.68 -17.79
C TRP A 172 5.57 -7.19 -18.81
N GLY A 173 6.54 -8.00 -18.39
CA GLY A 173 7.58 -8.58 -19.24
C GLY A 173 7.01 -9.45 -20.35
N LEU A 174 6.04 -10.32 -20.03
CA LEU A 174 5.29 -11.15 -20.99
C LEU A 174 4.58 -10.28 -22.03
N LYS A 175 3.82 -9.26 -21.60
CA LYS A 175 3.10 -8.33 -22.50
C LYS A 175 4.02 -7.53 -23.43
N ARG A 176 5.30 -7.41 -23.10
CA ARG A 176 6.30 -6.68 -23.90
C ARG A 176 7.25 -7.60 -24.65
N GLY A 177 7.04 -8.93 -24.60
CA GLY A 177 7.91 -9.92 -25.25
C GLY A 177 9.33 -9.97 -24.66
N LYS A 178 9.53 -9.46 -23.45
CA LYS A 178 10.84 -9.48 -22.75
C LYS A 178 11.09 -10.77 -21.98
N VAL A 179 10.02 -11.46 -21.62
CA VAL A 179 10.02 -12.73 -20.87
C VAL A 179 9.38 -13.79 -21.77
N ARG A 180 9.93 -15.02 -21.76
CA ARG A 180 9.52 -16.12 -22.66
C ARG A 180 8.81 -17.27 -21.95
N LEU A 181 8.49 -17.10 -20.67
CA LEU A 181 7.68 -18.05 -19.90
C LEU A 181 6.32 -18.30 -20.59
N ALA A 182 5.84 -19.55 -20.55
CA ALA A 182 4.54 -19.92 -21.11
C ALA A 182 3.36 -19.21 -20.41
N GLY A 183 3.55 -18.82 -19.16
CA GLY A 183 2.59 -18.08 -18.35
C GLY A 183 3.30 -17.33 -17.22
N ASN A 184 2.54 -16.65 -16.38
CA ASN A 184 3.11 -16.00 -15.20
C ASN A 184 3.10 -17.00 -14.01
N PRO A 185 4.27 -17.53 -13.59
CA PRO A 185 4.37 -18.50 -12.50
C PRO A 185 3.99 -17.92 -11.14
N ALA A 186 4.01 -16.59 -10.98
CA ALA A 186 3.61 -15.91 -9.75
C ALA A 186 2.12 -15.55 -9.71
N LYS A 187 1.32 -16.06 -10.64
CA LYS A 187 -0.12 -15.79 -10.70
C LYS A 187 -0.89 -16.97 -10.11
N SER A 188 -1.85 -16.67 -9.24
CA SER A 188 -2.79 -17.65 -8.68
C SER A 188 -2.13 -18.83 -7.93
N ILE A 189 -1.01 -18.60 -7.26
CA ILE A 189 -0.27 -19.64 -6.51
C ILE A 189 -0.90 -20.06 -5.18
N GLY A 190 -2.17 -19.73 -4.93
CA GLY A 190 -2.86 -20.13 -3.69
C GLY A 190 -2.43 -19.41 -2.40
N MET A 191 -1.89 -18.18 -2.47
CA MET A 191 -1.44 -17.45 -1.27
C MET A 191 -2.56 -17.24 -0.23
N GLN A 192 -2.27 -17.58 1.03
CA GLN A 192 -3.15 -17.36 2.19
C GLN A 192 -3.56 -15.89 2.28
N THR A 193 -4.84 -15.61 2.46
CA THR A 193 -5.32 -14.25 2.71
C THR A 193 -5.33 -14.00 4.22
N PRO A 194 -4.72 -12.90 4.72
CA PRO A 194 -4.78 -12.59 6.14
C PRO A 194 -6.23 -12.43 6.60
N ASP A 195 -6.53 -12.93 7.79
CA ASP A 195 -7.84 -12.72 8.39
C ASP A 195 -8.11 -11.23 8.56
N LEU A 196 -9.29 -10.81 8.14
CA LEU A 196 -9.72 -9.45 8.32
C LEU A 196 -10.14 -9.26 9.77
N VAL A 197 -9.22 -8.78 10.60
CA VAL A 197 -9.55 -8.34 11.96
C VAL A 197 -10.17 -6.93 11.88
N VAL A 198 -11.50 -6.88 11.81
CA VAL A 198 -12.25 -5.63 11.95
C VAL A 198 -12.45 -5.34 13.43
N ARG A 199 -11.90 -4.21 13.88
CA ARG A 199 -12.13 -3.65 15.21
C ARG A 199 -12.82 -2.30 15.05
N PHE A 200 -13.90 -2.10 15.81
CA PHE A 200 -14.55 -0.80 16.02
C PHE A 200 -14.36 -0.39 17.48
N GLY A 201 -14.65 0.87 17.79
CA GLY A 201 -14.47 1.44 19.12
C GLY A 201 -15.78 1.70 19.82
N GLU A 202 -15.82 1.43 21.12
CA GLU A 202 -16.95 1.80 21.97
C GLU A 202 -16.95 3.31 22.28
N ARG A 203 -18.08 3.83 22.78
CA ARG A 203 -18.21 5.27 23.09
C ARG A 203 -17.17 5.70 24.12
N GLU A 204 -16.94 4.88 25.13
CA GLU A 204 -15.98 5.10 26.22
C GLU A 204 -14.54 5.07 25.69
N GLU A 205 -14.24 4.20 24.74
CA GLU A 205 -12.92 4.10 24.10
C GLU A 205 -12.60 5.35 23.27
N ILE A 206 -13.57 5.82 22.47
CA ILE A 206 -13.41 7.06 21.70
C ILE A 206 -13.27 8.27 22.63
N ALA A 207 -14.07 8.33 23.70
CA ALA A 207 -13.96 9.38 24.70
C ALA A 207 -12.60 9.36 25.41
N ALA A 208 -12.08 8.17 25.76
CA ALA A 208 -10.77 8.03 26.40
C ALA A 208 -9.62 8.49 25.50
N LEU A 209 -9.64 8.15 24.20
CA LEU A 209 -8.64 8.64 23.24
C LEU A 209 -8.66 10.17 23.11
N ILE A 210 -9.86 10.73 23.07
CA ILE A 210 -10.06 12.18 22.98
C ILE A 210 -9.55 12.88 24.25
N ALA A 211 -9.93 12.39 25.44
CA ALA A 211 -9.50 12.93 26.72
C ALA A 211 -7.98 12.80 26.92
N ALA A 212 -7.38 11.70 26.47
CA ALA A 212 -5.93 11.52 26.48
C ALA A 212 -5.23 12.54 25.59
N ALA A 213 -5.74 12.80 24.39
CA ALA A 213 -5.18 13.81 23.49
C ALA A 213 -5.19 15.21 24.14
N ASP A 214 -6.29 15.59 24.78
CA ASP A 214 -6.42 16.86 25.48
C ASP A 214 -5.46 16.92 26.69
N ALA A 215 -5.39 15.85 27.50
CA ALA A 215 -4.50 15.76 28.67
C ALA A 215 -3.00 15.76 28.30
N MET A 216 -2.66 15.25 27.12
CA MET A 216 -1.30 15.25 26.55
C MET A 216 -0.90 16.62 25.99
N GLY A 217 -1.83 17.60 25.95
CA GLY A 217 -1.59 18.90 25.31
C GLY A 217 -1.56 18.82 23.78
N ARG A 218 -2.19 17.79 23.19
CA ARG A 218 -2.33 17.58 21.74
C ARG A 218 -3.82 17.50 21.33
N PRO A 219 -4.66 18.49 21.67
CA PRO A 219 -6.11 18.44 21.42
C PRO A 219 -6.48 18.25 19.95
N GLU A 220 -5.60 18.66 19.02
CA GLU A 220 -5.76 18.45 17.58
C GLU A 220 -5.78 16.96 17.19
N ILE A 221 -5.19 16.06 17.98
CA ILE A 221 -5.33 14.61 17.78
C ILE A 221 -6.74 14.15 18.17
N GLY A 222 -7.31 14.72 19.24
CA GLY A 222 -8.70 14.51 19.64
C GLY A 222 -9.69 15.03 18.58
N ASP A 223 -9.36 16.15 17.94
CA ASP A 223 -10.13 16.67 16.80
C ASP A 223 -10.04 15.72 15.60
N MET A 224 -8.85 15.15 15.34
CA MET A 224 -8.67 14.15 14.29
C MET A 224 -9.45 12.86 14.55
N VAL A 225 -9.51 12.41 15.82
CA VAL A 225 -10.32 11.26 16.25
C VAL A 225 -11.79 11.53 16.00
N THR A 226 -12.28 12.69 16.45
CA THR A 226 -13.67 13.13 16.25
C THR A 226 -13.99 13.20 14.76
N LEU A 227 -13.13 13.86 13.97
CA LEU A 227 -13.28 13.94 12.52
C LEU A 227 -13.33 12.54 11.89
N GLY A 228 -12.52 11.59 12.35
CA GLY A 228 -12.52 10.21 11.85
C GLY A 228 -13.83 9.47 12.07
N VAL A 229 -14.39 9.54 13.28
CA VAL A 229 -15.63 8.84 13.65
C VAL A 229 -16.84 9.50 13.00
N TRP A 230 -16.93 10.83 13.02
CA TRP A 230 -18.14 11.56 12.60
C TRP A 230 -18.20 11.83 11.10
N THR A 231 -17.11 11.59 10.35
CA THR A 231 -17.11 11.71 8.87
C THR A 231 -16.84 10.39 8.15
N GLY A 232 -16.33 9.38 8.86
CA GLY A 232 -15.91 8.12 8.28
C GLY A 232 -14.77 8.24 7.26
N GLN A 233 -14.04 9.36 7.17
CA GLN A 233 -13.00 9.58 6.17
C GLN A 233 -11.66 8.89 6.54
N ARG A 234 -10.89 8.47 5.51
CA ARG A 234 -9.61 7.76 5.74
C ARG A 234 -8.59 8.70 6.35
N GLN A 235 -7.62 8.14 7.09
CA GLN A 235 -6.52 8.89 7.72
C GLN A 235 -5.90 9.91 6.75
N ASN A 236 -5.40 9.42 5.61
CA ASN A 236 -4.70 10.27 4.65
C ASN A 236 -5.61 11.35 4.06
N ASP A 237 -6.91 11.09 3.93
CA ASP A 237 -7.85 12.08 3.42
C ASP A 237 -8.08 13.18 4.46
N ARG A 238 -8.16 12.82 5.75
CA ARG A 238 -8.29 13.78 6.86
C ARG A 238 -7.04 14.66 7.04
N LEU A 239 -5.84 14.10 6.86
CA LEU A 239 -4.57 14.83 7.04
C LEU A 239 -4.38 15.97 6.02
N VAL A 240 -5.01 15.87 4.85
CA VAL A 240 -4.92 16.86 3.78
C VAL A 240 -6.26 17.55 3.52
N MET A 241 -7.21 17.38 4.45
CA MET A 241 -8.57 17.86 4.30
C MET A 241 -8.60 19.38 4.44
N VAL A 242 -9.21 20.04 3.45
CA VAL A 242 -9.40 21.49 3.41
C VAL A 242 -10.87 21.81 3.64
N ASP A 243 -11.14 22.89 4.36
CA ASP A 243 -12.48 23.45 4.52
C ASP A 243 -12.84 24.30 3.29
N ASP A 244 -13.43 23.67 2.27
CA ASP A 244 -13.60 24.24 0.91
C ASP A 244 -14.47 25.51 0.89
N ALA A 245 -15.41 25.64 1.83
CA ALA A 245 -16.34 26.77 1.91
C ALA A 245 -16.06 27.72 3.09
N GLY A 246 -15.05 27.45 3.92
CA GLY A 246 -14.80 28.19 5.18
C GLY A 246 -15.96 28.15 6.20
N GLY A 247 -16.95 27.27 6.00
CA GLY A 247 -18.22 27.26 6.72
C GLY A 247 -19.19 26.14 6.28
N LEU A 248 -20.41 26.17 6.83
CA LEU A 248 -21.47 25.21 6.52
C LEU A 248 -22.30 25.67 5.31
N VAL A 249 -22.57 24.75 4.39
CA VAL A 249 -23.52 24.93 3.28
C VAL A 249 -24.74 24.05 3.56
N ARG A 250 -25.89 24.66 3.86
CA ARG A 250 -27.14 23.95 4.23
C ARG A 250 -26.94 22.94 5.39
N GLY A 251 -26.22 23.35 6.44
CA GLY A 251 -25.91 22.51 7.60
C GLY A 251 -24.86 21.41 7.35
N ARG A 252 -24.26 21.37 6.15
CA ARG A 252 -23.24 20.39 5.77
C ARG A 252 -21.89 21.06 5.61
N ARG A 253 -20.83 20.39 6.06
CA ARG A 253 -19.45 20.82 5.81
C ARG A 253 -18.97 20.22 4.51
N MET A 254 -18.40 21.06 3.66
CA MET A 254 -17.88 20.67 2.35
C MET A 254 -16.39 20.34 2.47
N LEU A 255 -16.07 19.06 2.42
CA LEU A 255 -14.71 18.55 2.59
C LEU A 255 -14.22 18.01 1.24
N ARG A 256 -13.11 18.53 0.73
CA ARG A 256 -12.55 18.08 -0.56
C ARG A 256 -11.49 17.00 -0.34
N GLN A 257 -11.68 15.83 -0.96
CA GLN A 257 -10.73 14.71 -0.88
C GLN A 257 -9.61 14.85 -1.92
N SER A 258 -8.35 14.93 -1.49
CA SER A 258 -7.21 15.12 -2.41
C SER A 258 -6.95 13.95 -3.37
N LYS A 259 -7.34 12.71 -3.03
CA LYS A 259 -7.06 11.52 -3.88
C LYS A 259 -8.02 11.38 -5.07
N THR A 260 -9.27 11.77 -4.90
CA THR A 260 -10.36 11.53 -5.86
C THR A 260 -10.94 12.82 -6.41
N GLY A 261 -10.67 13.97 -5.78
CA GLY A 261 -11.33 15.24 -6.05
C GLY A 261 -12.78 15.28 -5.59
N ALA A 262 -13.29 14.20 -4.96
CA ALA A 262 -14.67 14.12 -4.50
C ALA A 262 -14.91 15.12 -3.37
N ILE A 263 -16.01 15.85 -3.48
CA ILE A 263 -16.50 16.70 -2.41
C ILE A 263 -17.42 15.85 -1.54
N VAL A 264 -17.06 15.70 -0.28
CA VAL A 264 -17.88 15.02 0.72
C VAL A 264 -18.62 16.09 1.51
N ALA A 265 -19.94 16.12 1.35
CA ALA A 265 -20.82 16.95 2.17
C ALA A 265 -21.22 16.15 3.41
N VAL A 266 -20.56 16.39 4.54
CA VAL A 266 -20.87 15.69 5.79
C VAL A 266 -21.81 16.54 6.63
N LEU A 267 -22.87 15.93 7.18
CA LEU A 267 -23.69 16.59 8.19
C LEU A 267 -22.82 16.93 9.41
N GLN A 268 -22.84 18.19 9.83
CA GLN A 268 -22.08 18.60 11.00
C GLN A 268 -22.81 18.09 12.26
N SER A 269 -22.29 17.04 12.91
CA SER A 269 -22.82 16.60 14.20
C SER A 269 -22.48 17.61 15.31
N PRO A 270 -23.27 17.69 16.40
CA PRO A 270 -22.96 18.57 17.53
C PRO A 270 -21.57 18.30 18.14
N GLU A 271 -21.15 17.05 18.20
CA GLU A 271 -19.82 16.65 18.68
C GLU A 271 -18.71 17.17 17.77
N LEU A 272 -18.88 17.04 16.45
CA LEU A 272 -17.93 17.54 15.48
C LEU A 272 -17.89 19.07 15.49
N GLU A 273 -19.04 19.73 15.66
CA GLU A 273 -19.12 21.20 15.71
C GLU A 273 -18.36 21.74 16.90
N ARG A 274 -18.65 21.22 18.09
CA ARG A 274 -17.96 21.61 19.33
C ARG A 274 -16.44 21.50 19.19
N ARG A 275 -15.96 20.39 18.63
CA ARG A 275 -14.52 20.14 18.41
C ARG A 275 -13.91 21.08 17.38
N LEU A 276 -14.50 21.20 16.20
CA LEU A 276 -13.97 22.06 15.14
C LEU A 276 -14.01 23.56 15.50
N SER A 277 -15.04 24.00 16.22
CA SER A 277 -15.13 25.37 16.74
C SER A 277 -14.05 25.65 17.77
N ALA A 278 -13.80 24.72 18.70
CA ALA A 278 -12.69 24.83 19.65
C ALA A 278 -11.33 24.85 18.92
N ALA A 279 -11.12 23.99 17.92
CA ALA A 279 -9.91 23.97 17.10
C ALA A 279 -9.69 25.27 16.32
N LYS A 280 -10.77 25.87 15.80
CA LYS A 280 -10.71 27.16 15.13
C LYS A 280 -10.31 28.27 16.12
N ALA A 281 -10.92 28.31 17.30
CA ALA A 281 -10.59 29.28 18.33
C ALA A 281 -9.13 29.18 18.79
N ARG A 282 -8.62 27.96 19.04
CA ARG A 282 -7.20 27.74 19.39
C ARG A 282 -6.26 28.24 18.30
N ARG A 283 -6.55 27.90 17.05
CA ARG A 283 -5.72 28.34 15.90
C ARG A 283 -5.77 29.86 15.71
N GLN A 284 -6.93 30.49 15.89
CA GLN A 284 -7.05 31.95 15.85
C GLN A 284 -6.23 32.61 16.97
N ALA A 285 -6.32 32.10 18.20
CA ALA A 285 -5.54 32.62 19.33
C ALA A 285 -4.02 32.43 19.15
N ALA A 286 -3.61 31.40 18.42
CA ALA A 286 -2.21 31.14 18.08
C ALA A 286 -1.75 31.80 16.76
N GLU A 287 -2.61 32.60 16.12
CA GLU A 287 -2.37 33.27 14.83
C GLU A 287 -1.98 32.31 13.70
N ILE A 288 -2.53 31.09 13.72
CA ILE A 288 -2.23 30.07 12.72
C ILE A 288 -3.20 30.20 11.55
N ASN A 289 -2.68 30.64 10.40
CA ASN A 289 -3.42 30.66 9.14
C ASN A 289 -3.12 29.38 8.34
N SER A 290 -4.12 28.50 8.18
CA SER A 290 -3.98 27.26 7.42
C SER A 290 -5.29 26.87 6.74
N PRO A 291 -5.24 26.39 5.48
CA PRO A 291 -6.43 25.88 4.79
C PRO A 291 -6.89 24.52 5.33
N PHE A 292 -6.04 23.80 6.08
CA PHE A 292 -6.35 22.46 6.55
C PHE A 292 -7.29 22.47 7.75
N VAL A 293 -8.20 21.50 7.82
CA VAL A 293 -9.16 21.35 8.94
C VAL A 293 -8.42 21.08 10.25
N VAL A 294 -7.42 20.19 10.21
CA VAL A 294 -6.56 19.85 11.34
C VAL A 294 -5.10 19.89 10.89
N ILE A 295 -4.25 20.53 11.68
CA ILE A 295 -2.79 20.62 11.47
C ILE A 295 -2.07 20.18 12.73
N ASP A 296 -0.74 20.09 12.68
CA ASP A 296 0.07 20.01 13.89
C ASP A 296 0.18 21.42 14.48
N GLU A 297 -0.57 21.69 15.54
CA GLU A 297 -0.61 23.02 16.18
C GLU A 297 0.73 23.37 16.87
N GLN A 298 1.54 22.38 17.25
CA GLN A 298 2.87 22.61 17.84
C GLN A 298 3.89 23.08 16.80
N THR A 299 3.95 22.40 15.66
CA THR A 299 4.87 22.78 14.56
C THR A 299 4.29 23.81 13.60
N ARG A 300 2.99 24.13 13.75
CA ARG A 300 2.21 25.02 12.87
C ARG A 300 2.23 24.58 11.40
N ALA A 301 2.41 23.28 11.17
CA ALA A 301 2.58 22.70 9.84
C ALA A 301 1.55 21.59 9.58
N PRO A 302 1.27 21.26 8.31
CA PRO A 302 0.45 20.09 7.98
C PRO A 302 1.10 18.80 8.50
N TRP A 303 0.26 17.86 8.92
CA TRP A 303 0.73 16.57 9.41
C TRP A 303 1.41 15.75 8.32
N THR A 304 2.59 15.21 8.63
CA THR A 304 3.09 14.05 7.89
C THR A 304 2.41 12.78 8.38
N THR A 305 2.19 11.81 7.50
CA THR A 305 1.56 10.53 7.87
C THR A 305 2.36 9.79 8.94
N HIS A 306 3.69 9.88 8.90
CA HIS A 306 4.58 9.23 9.87
C HIS A 306 4.47 9.89 11.24
N HIS A 307 4.61 11.22 11.32
CA HIS A 307 4.54 11.94 12.58
C HIS A 307 3.18 11.75 13.26
N TYR A 308 2.09 11.91 12.52
CA TYR A 308 0.74 11.71 13.04
C TYR A 308 0.53 10.32 13.67
N ARG A 309 1.05 9.26 13.03
CA ARG A 309 0.90 7.88 13.53
C ARG A 309 1.61 7.66 14.85
N HIS A 310 2.76 8.29 15.05
CA HIS A 310 3.49 8.22 16.32
C HIS A 310 2.76 9.00 17.40
N THR A 311 2.36 10.25 17.14
CA THR A 311 1.59 11.04 18.12
C THR A 311 0.26 10.37 18.49
N PHE A 312 -0.44 9.76 17.53
CA PHE A 312 -1.63 8.96 17.84
C PHE A 312 -1.30 7.73 18.70
N ALA A 313 -0.15 7.10 18.48
CA ALA A 313 0.29 5.96 19.30
C ALA A 313 0.58 6.38 20.75
N ASP A 314 1.13 7.58 20.95
CA ASP A 314 1.36 8.17 22.27
C ASP A 314 0.03 8.48 22.98
N VAL A 315 -0.92 9.12 22.28
CA VAL A 315 -2.28 9.33 22.79
C VAL A 315 -2.93 8.01 23.20
N ARG A 316 -2.82 6.97 22.37
CA ARG A 316 -3.35 5.64 22.67
C ARG A 316 -2.67 5.02 23.89
N ALA A 317 -1.34 5.14 23.99
CA ALA A 317 -0.59 4.61 25.12
C ALA A 317 -1.01 5.29 26.43
N LEU A 318 -1.16 6.62 26.42
CA LEU A 318 -1.67 7.39 27.55
C LEU A 318 -3.10 6.99 27.91
N ALA A 319 -4.00 6.88 26.93
CA ALA A 319 -5.38 6.44 27.14
C ALA A 319 -5.44 5.03 27.75
N ALA A 320 -4.59 4.10 27.29
CA ALA A 320 -4.52 2.75 27.82
C ALA A 320 -3.98 2.70 29.26
N ALA A 321 -2.95 3.51 29.56
CA ALA A 321 -2.27 3.53 30.85
C ALA A 321 -2.99 4.34 31.93
N GLY A 322 -3.77 5.36 31.52
CA GLY A 322 -4.31 6.39 32.41
C GLY A 322 -3.22 7.35 32.91
N LEU A 323 -3.63 8.47 33.48
CA LEU A 323 -2.74 9.51 34.04
C LEU A 323 -3.12 9.81 35.49
N LEU A 324 -2.19 9.65 36.42
CA LEU A 324 -2.39 10.02 37.82
C LEU A 324 -2.21 11.52 38.03
N VAL A 325 -2.84 12.07 39.07
CA VAL A 325 -2.61 13.46 39.50
C VAL A 325 -1.15 13.59 39.94
N GLY A 326 -0.43 14.56 39.36
CA GLY A 326 0.98 14.81 39.64
C GLY A 326 1.96 13.96 38.80
N GLU A 327 1.48 12.93 38.09
CA GLU A 327 2.30 12.14 37.16
C GLU A 327 2.56 12.94 35.87
N LYS A 328 3.79 12.84 35.34
CA LYS A 328 4.11 13.42 34.03
C LYS A 328 3.55 12.53 32.93
N VAL A 329 3.17 13.16 31.82
CA VAL A 329 2.56 12.48 30.68
C VAL A 329 3.51 11.45 30.07
N GLU A 330 4.80 11.78 29.99
CA GLU A 330 5.83 10.92 29.45
C GLU A 330 6.00 9.63 30.26
N ASP A 331 5.94 9.75 31.59
CA ASP A 331 6.04 8.62 32.52
C ASP A 331 4.81 7.69 32.38
N ALA A 332 3.61 8.27 32.27
CA ALA A 332 2.38 7.52 32.04
C ALA A 332 2.39 6.77 30.70
N ILE A 333 2.88 7.40 29.62
CA ILE A 333 3.04 6.77 28.30
C ILE A 333 4.04 5.61 28.38
N ALA A 334 5.17 5.81 29.06
CA ALA A 334 6.20 4.79 29.23
C ALA A 334 5.69 3.56 30.00
N ARG A 335 4.78 3.79 30.96
CA ARG A 335 4.16 2.73 31.76
C ARG A 335 3.28 1.78 30.94
N LYS A 336 2.67 2.25 29.83
CA LYS A 336 1.81 1.52 28.86
C LYS A 336 0.55 0.83 29.39
N THR A 337 0.55 0.37 30.64
CA THR A 337 -0.55 -0.30 31.32
C THR A 337 -0.81 0.39 32.66
N PRO A 338 -2.04 0.32 33.21
CA PRO A 338 -2.33 0.85 34.54
C PRO A 338 -1.42 0.22 35.61
N PRO A 339 -1.17 0.91 36.74
CA PRO A 339 -0.46 0.32 37.88
C PRO A 339 -1.18 -0.94 38.36
N ALA A 340 -0.42 -1.93 38.84
CA ALA A 340 -0.97 -3.22 39.27
C ALA A 340 -1.86 -3.12 40.53
N SER A 341 -1.65 -2.12 41.39
CA SER A 341 -2.53 -1.80 42.51
C SER A 341 -3.44 -0.63 42.14
N GLU A 342 -4.71 -0.69 42.56
CA GLU A 342 -5.58 0.50 42.52
C GLU A 342 -4.86 1.65 43.21
N PRO A 343 -4.94 2.87 42.64
CA PRO A 343 -4.32 4.00 43.28
C PRO A 343 -4.94 4.18 44.67
N THR A 344 -4.12 4.10 45.73
CA THR A 344 -4.57 4.41 47.09
C THR A 344 -5.12 5.84 47.16
N ILE A 345 -5.86 6.19 48.22
CA ILE A 345 -6.48 7.51 48.43
C ILE A 345 -5.52 8.71 48.19
N GLY A 346 -4.19 8.50 48.24
CA GLY A 346 -3.17 9.49 47.88
C GLY A 346 -2.83 9.65 46.37
N HIS A 347 -3.41 8.84 45.47
CA HIS A 347 -3.09 8.81 44.04
C HIS A 347 -4.37 8.92 43.19
N LEU A 348 -4.97 10.10 43.07
CA LEU A 348 -6.18 10.26 42.26
C LEU A 348 -5.88 10.14 40.75
N TRP A 349 -6.83 9.63 39.96
CA TRP A 349 -6.74 9.63 38.50
C TRP A 349 -7.07 11.03 37.95
N LYS A 350 -6.14 11.62 37.19
CA LYS A 350 -6.43 12.77 36.32
C LYS A 350 -7.11 12.32 35.02
N LEU A 351 -6.70 11.16 34.49
CA LEU A 351 -7.33 10.47 33.37
C LEU A 351 -7.49 9.00 33.74
N LYS A 352 -8.72 8.49 33.76
CA LYS A 352 -8.97 7.07 34.02
C LYS A 352 -8.39 6.20 32.89
N PRO A 353 -7.75 5.07 33.21
CA PRO A 353 -7.22 4.18 32.19
C PRO A 353 -8.32 3.48 31.40
N CYS A 354 -8.05 3.22 30.12
CA CYS A 354 -8.91 2.45 29.22
C CYS A 354 -8.06 1.37 28.50
N PRO A 355 -7.69 0.27 29.18
CA PRO A 355 -6.73 -0.71 28.63
C PRO A 355 -7.17 -1.32 27.29
N SER A 356 -8.48 -1.38 27.01
CA SER A 356 -9.02 -1.93 25.78
C SER A 356 -8.57 -1.16 24.52
N VAL A 357 -8.20 0.12 24.63
CA VAL A 357 -7.70 0.89 23.47
C VAL A 357 -6.27 0.54 23.06
N ALA A 358 -5.53 -0.28 23.82
CA ALA A 358 -4.12 -0.57 23.55
C ALA A 358 -3.82 -1.06 22.12
N THR A 359 -4.77 -1.79 21.51
CA THR A 359 -4.67 -2.31 20.13
C THR A 359 -5.41 -1.47 19.08
N PHE A 360 -6.11 -0.40 19.51
CA PHE A 360 -6.88 0.46 18.64
C PHE A 360 -5.97 1.29 17.72
N ARG A 361 -6.27 1.37 16.44
CA ARG A 361 -5.50 2.14 15.46
C ARG A 361 -6.40 3.16 14.79
N ASP A 362 -5.83 4.24 14.26
CA ASP A 362 -6.62 5.26 13.56
C ASP A 362 -7.53 4.68 12.45
N LYS A 363 -7.06 3.64 11.72
CA LYS A 363 -7.88 2.94 10.71
C LYS A 363 -9.19 2.39 11.27
N ASN A 364 -9.27 2.13 12.58
CA ASN A 364 -10.47 1.62 13.24
C ASN A 364 -11.54 2.70 13.40
N LEU A 365 -11.20 4.00 13.43
CA LEU A 365 -12.18 5.10 13.51
C LEU A 365 -13.19 5.04 12.36
N ARG A 366 -12.71 4.68 11.17
CA ARG A 366 -13.57 4.53 9.99
C ARG A 366 -14.48 3.30 10.09
N SER A 367 -14.03 2.21 10.70
CA SER A 367 -14.89 1.06 11.02
C SER A 367 -15.90 1.41 12.11
N THR A 368 -15.48 2.19 13.12
CA THR A 368 -16.36 2.74 14.16
C THR A 368 -17.49 3.56 13.56
N ALA A 369 -17.19 4.47 12.62
CA ALA A 369 -18.20 5.26 11.93
C ALA A 369 -19.26 4.38 11.24
N VAL A 370 -18.84 3.33 10.52
CA VAL A 370 -19.74 2.38 9.84
C VAL A 370 -20.65 1.68 10.85
N VAL A 371 -20.07 1.16 11.94
CA VAL A 371 -20.82 0.43 12.97
C VAL A 371 -21.78 1.35 13.73
N TRP A 372 -21.35 2.55 14.10
CA TRP A 372 -22.19 3.52 14.82
C TRP A 372 -23.36 4.02 13.97
N MET A 373 -23.17 4.21 12.66
CA MET A 373 -24.29 4.53 11.77
C MET A 373 -25.28 3.37 11.65
N ALA A 374 -24.79 2.13 11.55
CA ALA A 374 -25.66 0.95 11.53
C ALA A 374 -26.44 0.79 12.85
N LEU A 375 -25.78 1.00 13.99
CA LEU A 375 -26.40 1.08 15.32
C LEU A 375 -27.46 2.17 15.41
N GLY A 376 -27.23 3.30 14.73
CA GLY A 376 -28.20 4.39 14.59
C GLY A 376 -29.35 4.07 13.62
N GLY A 377 -29.41 2.87 13.05
CA GLY A 377 -30.47 2.43 12.14
C GLY A 377 -30.26 2.82 10.67
N ALA A 378 -29.09 3.36 10.31
CA ALA A 378 -28.80 3.72 8.92
C ALA A 378 -28.66 2.47 8.03
N THR A 379 -29.20 2.58 6.83
CA THR A 379 -29.11 1.55 5.79
C THR A 379 -27.71 1.51 5.16
N ILE A 380 -27.38 0.39 4.50
CA ILE A 380 -26.09 0.27 3.78
C ILE A 380 -25.90 1.40 2.74
N PRO A 381 -26.90 1.75 1.89
CA PRO A 381 -26.79 2.89 0.97
C PRO A 381 -26.45 4.22 1.67
N GLU A 382 -27.07 4.52 2.81
CA GLU A 382 -26.78 5.73 3.58
C GLU A 382 -25.35 5.70 4.11
N ILE A 383 -24.92 4.58 4.69
CA ILE A 383 -23.56 4.41 5.23
C ILE A 383 -22.49 4.57 4.15
N ILE A 384 -22.69 3.97 2.97
CA ILE A 384 -21.70 4.08 1.88
C ILE A 384 -21.69 5.49 1.28
N SER A 385 -22.80 6.22 1.32
CA SER A 385 -22.85 7.62 0.84
C SER A 385 -21.97 8.55 1.69
N VAL A 386 -21.89 8.30 3.00
CA VAL A 386 -21.05 9.08 3.92
C VAL A 386 -19.60 8.62 3.87
N THR A 387 -19.37 7.30 3.97
CA THR A 387 -18.03 6.77 4.13
C THR A 387 -17.27 6.61 2.80
N GLY A 388 -17.95 6.43 1.68
CA GLY A 388 -17.33 6.10 0.40
C GLY A 388 -16.74 4.68 0.35
N HIS A 389 -17.37 3.72 1.06
CA HIS A 389 -17.09 2.29 0.89
C HIS A 389 -17.85 1.73 -0.32
N THR A 390 -17.37 0.60 -0.85
CA THR A 390 -18.22 -0.26 -1.68
C THR A 390 -19.21 -1.01 -0.79
N ALA A 391 -20.35 -1.42 -1.34
CA ALA A 391 -21.33 -2.23 -0.61
C ALA A 391 -20.71 -3.50 -0.02
N ALA A 392 -19.87 -4.20 -0.80
CA ALA A 392 -19.14 -5.38 -0.32
C ALA A 392 -18.23 -5.05 0.88
N SER A 393 -17.45 -3.97 0.81
CA SER A 393 -16.58 -3.58 1.92
C SER A 393 -17.34 -3.18 3.18
N ALA A 394 -18.47 -2.48 3.04
CA ALA A 394 -19.31 -2.10 4.18
C ALA A 394 -19.93 -3.35 4.84
N ASN A 395 -20.47 -4.28 4.05
CA ASN A 395 -20.99 -5.55 4.53
C ASN A 395 -19.92 -6.39 5.23
N THR A 396 -18.68 -6.42 4.73
CA THR A 396 -17.60 -7.14 5.41
C THR A 396 -17.31 -6.54 6.79
N ILE A 397 -17.30 -5.20 6.93
CA ILE A 397 -17.13 -4.55 8.24
C ILE A 397 -18.26 -4.95 9.18
N LEU A 398 -19.50 -4.88 8.70
CA LEU A 398 -20.68 -5.19 9.49
C LEU A 398 -20.81 -6.68 9.81
N LYS A 399 -20.29 -7.60 8.99
CA LYS A 399 -20.31 -9.04 9.27
C LYS A 399 -19.68 -9.38 10.63
N HIS A 400 -18.59 -8.71 10.99
CA HIS A 400 -17.92 -8.91 12.28
C HIS A 400 -18.70 -8.30 13.47
N TYR A 401 -19.62 -7.38 13.18
CA TYR A 401 -20.50 -6.72 14.14
C TYR A 401 -21.83 -7.48 14.31
N LEU A 402 -22.47 -7.91 13.22
CA LEU A 402 -23.73 -8.68 13.21
C LEU A 402 -23.66 -9.95 14.08
N ALA A 403 -22.50 -10.61 14.15
CA ALA A 403 -22.31 -11.79 14.97
C ALA A 403 -22.37 -11.53 16.49
N ARG A 404 -22.35 -10.27 16.94
CA ARG A 404 -22.27 -9.88 18.36
C ARG A 404 -23.56 -9.26 18.92
N HIS A 405 -24.58 -9.05 18.11
CA HIS A 405 -25.78 -8.27 18.46
C HIS A 405 -27.06 -8.99 18.03
N PRO A 406 -27.52 -10.02 18.78
CA PRO A 406 -28.75 -10.74 18.48
C PRO A 406 -29.98 -9.81 18.41
N GLU A 407 -29.97 -8.69 19.12
CA GLU A 407 -31.03 -7.68 19.10
C GLU A 407 -31.29 -7.07 17.71
N MET A 408 -30.32 -7.11 16.79
CA MET A 408 -30.55 -6.71 15.40
C MET A 408 -31.37 -7.74 14.64
N ALA A 409 -31.20 -9.03 14.93
CA ALA A 409 -32.06 -10.08 14.39
C ALA A 409 -33.48 -9.89 14.92
N ASP A 410 -33.63 -9.59 16.22
CA ASP A 410 -34.93 -9.31 16.84
C ASP A 410 -35.60 -8.08 16.22
N ALA A 411 -34.87 -6.98 16.00
CA ALA A 411 -35.40 -5.79 15.34
C ALA A 411 -35.77 -6.04 13.86
N ALA A 412 -35.01 -6.87 13.15
CA ALA A 412 -35.31 -7.25 11.77
C ALA A 412 -36.58 -8.11 11.70
N ILE A 413 -36.71 -9.09 12.58
CA ILE A 413 -37.92 -9.91 12.72
C ILE A 413 -39.11 -9.04 13.15
N GLY A 414 -38.93 -8.14 14.11
CA GLY A 414 -39.97 -7.21 14.55
C GLY A 414 -40.49 -6.32 13.41
N LYS A 415 -39.60 -5.80 12.56
CA LYS A 415 -40.00 -5.04 11.36
C LYS A 415 -40.74 -5.92 10.34
N MET A 416 -40.32 -7.17 10.16
CA MET A 416 -40.98 -8.13 9.28
C MET A 416 -42.38 -8.49 9.78
N VAL A 417 -42.54 -8.71 11.09
CA VAL A 417 -43.84 -8.94 11.73
C VAL A 417 -44.74 -7.72 11.54
N ALA A 418 -44.25 -6.51 11.81
CA ALA A 418 -45.02 -5.28 11.61
C ALA A 418 -45.46 -5.09 10.15
N TRP A 419 -44.61 -5.44 9.18
CA TRP A 419 -44.96 -5.42 7.75
C TRP A 419 -45.98 -6.50 7.38
N PHE A 420 -45.86 -7.70 7.94
CA PHE A 420 -46.82 -8.79 7.72
C PHE A 420 -48.20 -8.43 8.27
N ASP A 421 -48.23 -7.87 9.48
CA ASP A 421 -49.45 -7.47 10.19
C ASP A 421 -50.11 -6.24 9.57
N SER A 422 -49.35 -5.34 8.92
CA SER A 422 -49.91 -4.17 8.24
C SER A 422 -50.69 -4.53 6.96
N GLY A 423 -50.53 -5.75 6.43
CA GLY A 423 -51.16 -6.19 5.19
C GLY A 423 -50.65 -5.47 3.94
N GLU A 424 -49.63 -4.62 4.05
CA GLU A 424 -49.03 -3.89 2.93
C GLU A 424 -48.09 -4.80 2.12
N GLY A 425 -48.65 -5.72 1.32
CA GLY A 425 -47.88 -6.35 0.24
C GLY A 425 -48.14 -7.81 0.00
N THR A 426 -49.33 -8.16 -0.47
CA THR A 426 -49.50 -9.30 -1.39
C THR A 426 -50.01 -8.82 -2.76
N GLY A 427 -49.45 -7.71 -3.24
CA GLY A 427 -49.48 -7.36 -4.67
C GLY A 427 -48.48 -8.23 -5.42
N ALA A 428 -48.84 -9.50 -5.65
CA ALA A 428 -48.08 -10.37 -6.54
C ALA A 428 -47.92 -9.68 -7.90
N ILE A 429 -46.68 -9.38 -8.27
CA ILE A 429 -46.33 -9.07 -9.66
C ILE A 429 -46.64 -10.34 -10.46
N ARG A 430 -47.76 -10.33 -11.18
CA ARG A 430 -48.06 -11.27 -12.26
C ARG A 430 -47.36 -10.83 -13.54
#